data_AF-A0AAE8MLV2-F1
#
_entry.id   AF-A0AAE8MLV2-F1
#
_cell.length_a   1.000
_cell.length_b   1.000
_cell.length_c   1.000
_cell.angle_alpha   90.00
_cell.angle_beta   90.00
_cell.angle_gamma   90.00
#
_symmetry.space_group_name_H-M   'P 1'
#
loop_
_entity.id
_entity.type
_entity.pdbx_description
1 polymer ?
#
loop_
_entity_poly.entity_id
_entity_poly.type
_entity_poly.pdbx_seq_one_letter_code
_entity_poly.pdbx_strand_id
1 'polypeptide(L)'
;MLLYEKLQQERFDILTNSDIDLLQQTYRKAPHLFIQTRYTSSNQHNATNPFCTAVEDELGQAAILSTTEGVDIQQLSELFENLDRDERRYRLNPQLKKFMLKKHIKHTISAIKVKDSYDQIPSDLRPTIANSLLESSFYPGRTWKEFSIQEAEGLIALIPNTDPYLRISLRHRQSLLERKLPQADVHESRPVAQRIAHSQLLNPSNRRENALMGRDRHQDALRYFQEEQLSRAIEMLDQWQPLQPLSLMEVVVCCELNLFRGKILRFEGQHIESQKCLETVYEMMSKHTQLSWNEMSGAFALQMADTMFCLGEYAEAKKQAEFLLGNRQYSLEIRTISFVILAEYFMVQNKWSEAEHCLLNAQQECNVAAGQPADDASSDNLVGLSKETTLRFHISRAKLAHLQGQWNQAFEKWVKAIEAVNKIPPTSGHAAKVLHLSQQKVLRELHQPGLAARSADNINVLGQVSTHSEATNWIPGLDVWEQYLKQ
;
A
#
# COMPACT_ATOMS: atom_id res chain seq x y z
N MET A 1 -16.09 -36.01 19.81
CA MET A 1 -15.79 -34.88 18.90
C MET A 1 -14.44 -34.32 19.28
N LEU A 2 -13.49 -34.39 18.36
CA LEU A 2 -12.12 -33.91 18.54
C LEU A 2 -12.11 -32.38 18.59
N LEU A 3 -11.13 -31.79 19.29
CA LEU A 3 -11.02 -30.34 19.44
C LEU A 3 -11.06 -29.60 18.09
N TYR A 4 -10.34 -30.12 17.09
CA TYR A 4 -10.37 -29.58 15.72
C TYR A 4 -11.78 -29.55 15.11
N GLU A 5 -12.60 -30.60 15.32
CA GLU A 5 -13.97 -30.65 14.81
C GLU A 5 -14.89 -29.65 15.54
N LYS A 6 -14.67 -29.45 16.85
CA LYS A 6 -15.39 -28.42 17.64
C LYS A 6 -15.06 -27.01 17.15
N LEU A 7 -13.79 -26.76 16.85
CA LEU A 7 -13.30 -25.47 16.35
C LEU A 7 -13.76 -25.20 14.92
N GLN A 8 -13.74 -26.21 14.05
CA GLN A 8 -14.20 -26.09 12.66
C GLN A 8 -15.70 -25.83 12.55
N GLN A 9 -16.49 -26.30 13.52
CA GLN A 9 -17.93 -26.04 13.63
C GLN A 9 -18.27 -24.82 14.50
N GLU A 10 -17.26 -24.07 14.95
CA GLU A 10 -17.41 -22.89 15.83
C GLU A 10 -18.21 -23.15 17.12
N ARG A 11 -18.18 -24.39 17.61
CA ARG A 11 -18.91 -24.84 18.80
C ARG A 11 -18.10 -24.68 20.08
N PHE A 12 -17.86 -23.43 20.47
CA PHE A 12 -17.11 -23.07 21.67
C PHE A 12 -17.85 -23.39 22.98
N ASP A 13 -19.18 -23.57 22.90
CA ASP A 13 -20.09 -23.87 24.01
C ASP A 13 -19.90 -25.26 24.63
N ILE A 14 -19.21 -26.15 23.93
CA ILE A 14 -18.97 -27.55 24.34
C ILE A 14 -17.48 -27.90 24.45
N LEU A 15 -16.63 -26.88 24.59
CA LEU A 15 -15.24 -27.07 24.95
C LEU A 15 -15.14 -27.55 26.39
N THR A 16 -14.41 -28.65 26.60
CA THR A 16 -14.13 -29.15 27.94
C THR A 16 -12.94 -28.41 28.55
N ASN A 17 -12.75 -28.51 29.87
CA ASN A 17 -11.57 -27.91 30.52
C ASN A 17 -10.25 -28.46 29.93
N SER A 18 -10.22 -29.73 29.52
CA SER A 18 -9.07 -30.33 28.82
C SER A 18 -8.82 -29.70 27.44
N ASP A 19 -9.88 -29.32 26.73
CA ASP A 19 -9.78 -28.64 25.43
C ASP A 19 -9.26 -27.21 25.61
N ILE A 20 -9.73 -26.51 26.66
CA ILE A 20 -9.29 -25.16 27.01
C ILE A 20 -7.82 -25.16 27.44
N ASP A 21 -7.40 -26.11 28.26
CA ASP A 21 -6.00 -26.26 28.66
C ASP A 21 -5.10 -26.57 27.46
N LEU A 22 -5.56 -27.42 26.54
CA LEU A 22 -4.84 -27.70 25.30
C LEU A 22 -4.75 -26.44 24.42
N LEU A 23 -5.84 -25.67 24.25
CA LEU A 23 -5.83 -24.40 23.54
C LEU A 23 -4.89 -23.37 24.19
N GLN A 24 -4.87 -23.27 25.52
CA GLN A 24 -3.97 -22.37 26.25
C GLN A 24 -2.51 -22.81 26.12
N GLN A 25 -2.23 -24.12 26.13
CA GLN A 25 -0.89 -24.64 25.90
C GLN A 25 -0.45 -24.38 24.45
N THR A 26 -1.32 -24.59 23.47
CA THR A 26 -1.05 -24.29 22.05
C THR A 26 -0.90 -22.78 21.84
N TYR A 27 -1.69 -21.94 22.52
CA TYR A 27 -1.54 -20.48 22.50
C TYR A 27 -0.20 -20.02 23.13
N ARG A 28 0.21 -20.63 24.24
CA ARG A 28 1.51 -20.31 24.87
C ARG A 28 2.70 -20.75 24.01
N LYS A 29 2.56 -21.84 23.25
CA LYS A 29 3.63 -22.44 22.45
C LYS A 29 3.69 -21.87 21.03
N ALA A 30 2.56 -21.59 20.42
CA ALA A 30 2.43 -21.08 19.05
C ALA A 30 1.41 -19.93 19.01
N PRO A 31 1.65 -18.81 19.72
CA PRO A 31 0.69 -17.70 19.80
C PRO A 31 0.35 -17.14 18.40
N HIS A 32 1.28 -17.22 17.46
CA HIS A 32 1.10 -16.79 16.07
C HIS A 32 -0.02 -17.53 15.30
N LEU A 33 -0.41 -18.74 15.71
CA LEU A 33 -1.53 -19.48 15.13
C LEU A 33 -2.91 -18.98 15.60
N PHE A 34 -2.94 -18.25 16.73
CA PHE A 34 -4.15 -17.68 17.32
C PHE A 34 -4.22 -16.16 17.19
N ILE A 35 -3.17 -15.55 16.66
CA ILE A 35 -3.09 -14.12 16.43
C ILE A 35 -3.72 -13.82 15.07
N GLN A 36 -4.99 -13.39 15.10
CA GLN A 36 -5.41 -12.30 14.22
C GLN A 36 -4.52 -11.11 14.62
N THR A 37 -3.57 -10.75 13.75
CA THR A 37 -2.55 -9.69 13.88
C THR A 37 -2.75 -8.71 15.04
N ARG A 38 -2.24 -9.08 16.23
CA ARG A 38 -1.86 -8.15 17.30
C ARG A 38 -0.35 -7.98 17.23
N TYR A 39 0.08 -6.95 16.51
CA TYR A 39 1.43 -6.42 16.63
C TYR A 39 1.56 -5.73 17.99
N THR A 40 2.12 -6.41 18.98
CA THR A 40 2.70 -5.75 20.16
C THR A 40 4.20 -5.62 20.00
N SER A 41 4.62 -4.38 19.76
CA SER A 41 5.87 -3.75 20.23
C SER A 41 7.08 -4.65 20.49
N SER A 42 7.96 -4.79 19.49
CA SER A 42 9.40 -4.93 19.69
C SER A 42 10.15 -4.81 18.34
N ASN A 43 10.90 -3.72 18.19
CA ASN A 43 11.94 -3.43 17.18
C ASN A 43 11.51 -3.45 15.69
N GLN A 44 11.17 -2.28 15.14
CA GLN A 44 12.08 -1.31 14.49
C GLN A 44 12.71 -1.81 13.18
N HIS A 45 12.38 -1.06 12.12
CA HIS A 45 12.80 -1.13 10.71
C HIS A 45 12.23 -2.25 9.82
N ASN A 46 11.45 -1.80 8.84
CA ASN A 46 10.94 -2.49 7.65
C ASN A 46 9.67 -3.34 7.82
N ALA A 47 8.57 -2.71 8.26
CA ALA A 47 7.22 -3.13 7.90
C ALA A 47 6.70 -2.20 6.80
N THR A 48 6.57 -2.73 5.59
CA THR A 48 6.11 -2.05 4.39
C THR A 48 4.59 -1.90 4.43
N ASN A 49 4.13 -0.65 4.42
CA ASN A 49 2.73 -0.26 4.27
C ASN A 49 2.22 -0.70 2.88
N PRO A 50 1.04 -1.32 2.73
CA PRO A 50 0.46 -1.61 1.41
C PRO A 50 0.21 -0.36 0.54
N PHE A 51 0.29 0.85 1.13
CA PHE A 51 0.13 2.13 0.43
C PHE A 51 1.43 2.86 0.06
N CYS A 52 2.62 2.31 0.32
CA CYS A 52 3.89 2.96 -0.08
C CYS A 52 4.85 1.98 -0.77
N THR A 53 5.23 2.30 -2.00
CA THR A 53 6.28 1.60 -2.77
C THR A 53 7.66 2.12 -2.35
N ALA A 54 8.60 1.22 -2.08
CA ALA A 54 10.02 1.55 -1.98
C ALA A 54 10.85 0.63 -2.90
N VAL A 55 11.92 1.25 -3.40
CA VAL A 55 12.90 0.85 -4.41
C VAL A 55 13.70 -0.37 -3.97
N GLU A 56 13.95 -1.27 -4.92
CA GLU A 56 14.84 -2.43 -4.79
C GLU A 56 16.28 -1.96 -4.96
N ASP A 57 17.17 -2.37 -4.04
CA ASP A 57 18.61 -2.32 -4.28
C ASP A 57 19.24 -3.68 -4.03
N GLU A 58 20.07 -4.03 -4.98
CA GLU A 58 20.86 -5.24 -5.13
C GLU A 58 21.86 -5.39 -3.98
N LEU A 59 22.11 -6.63 -3.55
CA LEU A 59 23.43 -7.12 -3.15
C LEU A 59 23.32 -8.62 -2.85
N GLY A 60 23.88 -9.42 -3.74
CA GLY A 60 23.86 -10.88 -3.65
C GLY A 60 25.07 -11.52 -4.32
N GLN A 61 26.27 -11.31 -3.76
CA GLN A 61 27.36 -12.27 -3.93
C GLN A 61 27.96 -12.60 -2.57
N ALA A 62 27.58 -13.77 -2.04
CA ALA A 62 28.41 -14.54 -1.13
C ALA A 62 28.09 -16.01 -1.38
N ALA A 63 29.05 -16.68 -2.01
CA ALA A 63 29.05 -18.11 -2.27
C ALA A 63 29.14 -18.89 -0.95
N ILE A 64 28.26 -19.87 -0.74
CA ILE A 64 28.54 -21.01 0.13
C ILE A 64 27.98 -22.29 -0.51
N LEU A 65 28.95 -23.17 -0.78
CA LEU A 65 29.00 -24.60 -1.09
C LEU A 65 27.71 -25.45 -1.08
N SER A 66 27.58 -26.21 -2.17
CA SER A 66 26.65 -27.33 -2.33
C SER A 66 26.93 -28.44 -1.33
N THR A 67 25.90 -28.88 -0.62
CA THR A 67 25.84 -30.25 -0.09
C THR A 67 24.55 -30.88 -0.61
N THR A 68 24.74 -31.84 -1.51
CA THR A 68 23.73 -32.73 -2.06
C THR A 68 23.47 -33.83 -1.04
N GLU A 69 22.37 -33.74 -0.29
CA GLU A 69 21.79 -34.90 0.40
C GLU A 69 20.26 -34.88 0.24
N GLY A 70 19.68 -36.07 0.12
CA GLY A 70 18.26 -36.29 -0.18
C GLY A 70 17.36 -35.77 0.93
N VAL A 71 16.33 -35.02 0.56
CA VAL A 71 15.28 -34.57 1.48
C VAL A 71 14.06 -35.44 1.23
N ASP A 72 13.64 -36.17 2.27
CA ASP A 72 12.49 -37.05 2.30
C ASP A 72 11.27 -36.30 2.92
N ILE A 73 10.05 -36.70 2.59
CA ILE A 73 8.79 -36.06 3.06
C ILE A 73 8.67 -36.10 4.60
N GLN A 74 9.33 -37.05 5.26
CA GLN A 74 9.47 -37.10 6.73
C GLN A 74 10.34 -35.97 7.28
N GLN A 75 11.38 -35.54 6.57
CA GLN A 75 12.23 -34.43 6.97
C GLN A 75 11.50 -33.09 6.89
N LEU A 76 10.44 -32.97 6.08
CA LEU A 76 9.58 -31.79 6.02
C LEU A 76 8.79 -31.60 7.32
N SER A 77 8.21 -32.67 7.85
CA SER A 77 7.51 -32.66 9.15
C SER A 77 8.48 -32.41 10.30
N GLU A 78 9.67 -33.03 10.27
CA GLU A 78 10.73 -32.77 11.25
C GLU A 78 11.35 -31.38 11.13
N LEU A 79 11.39 -30.76 9.93
CA LEU A 79 11.89 -29.39 9.74
C LEU A 79 10.94 -28.37 10.40
N PHE A 80 9.63 -28.56 10.23
CA PHE A 80 8.61 -27.73 10.90
C PHE A 80 8.57 -27.97 12.42
N GLU A 81 8.88 -29.17 12.90
CA GLU A 81 9.01 -29.47 14.34
C GLU A 81 10.35 -29.02 14.97
N ASN A 82 11.46 -29.02 14.21
CA ASN A 82 12.79 -28.64 14.70
C ASN A 82 13.10 -27.14 14.55
N LEU A 83 12.38 -26.41 13.70
CA LEU A 83 12.40 -24.94 13.68
C LEU A 83 12.10 -24.35 15.09
N ASP A 84 11.33 -25.05 15.92
CA ASP A 84 11.00 -24.71 17.33
C ASP A 84 12.17 -24.94 18.33
N ARG A 85 13.18 -25.75 17.95
CA ARG A 85 14.36 -26.05 18.79
C ARG A 85 15.55 -25.14 18.51
N ASP A 86 15.82 -24.80 17.26
CA ASP A 86 16.94 -23.92 16.89
C ASP A 86 16.67 -22.43 17.18
N GLU A 87 15.41 -22.05 17.38
CA GLU A 87 15.02 -20.72 17.89
C GLU A 87 15.64 -20.38 19.26
N ARG A 88 16.09 -21.39 20.03
CA ARG A 88 16.66 -21.20 21.37
C ARG A 88 18.14 -20.77 21.38
N ARG A 89 18.91 -20.92 20.29
CA ARG A 89 20.38 -20.75 20.33
C ARG A 89 20.96 -19.53 19.61
N TYR A 90 20.23 -18.87 18.71
CA TYR A 90 20.78 -17.72 17.98
C TYR A 90 19.86 -16.50 18.03
N ARG A 91 20.28 -15.47 18.77
CA ARG A 91 19.77 -14.09 18.63
C ARG A 91 20.24 -13.49 17.30
N LEU A 92 19.74 -14.02 16.18
CA LEU A 92 19.95 -13.46 14.85
C LEU A 92 18.87 -12.42 14.55
N ASN A 93 19.28 -11.35 13.87
CA ASN A 93 18.45 -10.23 13.42
C ASN A 93 17.14 -10.71 12.74
N PRO A 94 15.96 -10.15 13.03
CA PRO A 94 14.68 -10.53 12.42
C PRO A 94 14.69 -10.53 10.88
N GLN A 95 15.50 -9.68 10.24
CA GLN A 95 15.65 -9.69 8.78
C GLN A 95 16.44 -10.89 8.28
N LEU A 96 17.46 -11.33 9.02
CA LEU A 96 18.18 -12.58 8.78
C LEU A 96 17.24 -13.79 8.91
N LYS A 97 16.33 -13.79 9.90
CA LYS A 97 15.32 -14.86 10.06
C LYS A 97 14.36 -14.95 8.87
N LYS A 98 13.84 -13.82 8.38
CA LYS A 98 12.95 -13.76 7.20
C LYS A 98 13.66 -14.22 5.93
N PHE A 99 14.92 -13.82 5.75
CA PHE A 99 15.73 -14.23 4.60
C PHE A 99 16.01 -15.72 4.60
N MET A 100 16.38 -16.29 5.75
CA MET A 100 16.61 -17.74 5.89
C MET A 100 15.32 -18.53 5.66
N LEU A 101 14.20 -18.09 6.21
CA LEU A 101 12.90 -18.75 6.01
C LEU A 101 12.52 -18.84 4.51
N LYS A 102 12.67 -17.74 3.76
CA LYS A 102 12.42 -17.75 2.30
C LYS A 102 13.32 -18.73 1.56
N LYS A 103 14.61 -18.79 1.92
CA LYS A 103 15.57 -19.73 1.33
C LYS A 103 15.19 -21.18 1.61
N HIS A 104 14.81 -21.48 2.86
CA HIS A 104 14.37 -22.81 3.25
C HIS A 104 13.10 -23.23 2.51
N ILE A 105 12.04 -22.40 2.52
CA ILE A 105 10.81 -22.71 1.78
C ILE A 105 11.11 -22.91 0.30
N LYS A 106 11.92 -22.03 -0.31
CA LYS A 106 12.30 -22.15 -1.73
C LYS A 106 13.03 -23.46 -2.01
N HIS A 107 14.03 -23.81 -1.20
CA HIS A 107 14.79 -25.05 -1.33
C HIS A 107 13.87 -26.27 -1.22
N THR A 108 13.04 -26.31 -0.19
CA THR A 108 12.19 -27.46 0.10
C THR A 108 11.11 -27.66 -0.98
N ILE A 109 10.39 -26.61 -1.37
CA ILE A 109 9.38 -26.71 -2.43
C ILE A 109 10.00 -27.08 -3.78
N SER A 110 11.18 -26.52 -4.10
CA SER A 110 11.90 -26.88 -5.33
C SER A 110 12.37 -28.35 -5.31
N ALA A 111 12.81 -28.85 -4.16
CA ALA A 111 13.23 -30.25 -4.02
C ALA A 111 12.06 -31.21 -4.25
N ILE A 112 10.88 -30.93 -3.66
CA ILE A 112 9.66 -31.73 -3.89
C ILE A 112 9.28 -31.71 -5.37
N LYS A 113 9.28 -30.53 -5.99
CA LYS A 113 8.91 -30.36 -7.41
C LYS A 113 9.82 -31.16 -8.35
N VAL A 114 11.13 -31.17 -8.08
CA VAL A 114 12.12 -31.85 -8.94
C VAL A 114 12.19 -33.35 -8.69
N LYS A 115 12.08 -33.81 -7.44
CA LYS A 115 12.28 -35.22 -7.07
C LYS A 115 10.99 -36.02 -7.06
N ASP A 116 9.92 -35.44 -6.54
CA ASP A 116 8.74 -36.20 -6.15
C ASP A 116 7.50 -35.85 -6.99
N SER A 117 7.53 -34.74 -7.73
CA SER A 117 6.33 -34.08 -8.27
C SER A 117 5.38 -33.64 -7.15
N TYR A 118 4.59 -32.59 -7.40
CA TYR A 118 3.55 -32.17 -6.45
C TYR A 118 2.46 -33.25 -6.23
N ASP A 119 2.36 -34.23 -7.13
CA ASP A 119 1.42 -35.35 -7.00
C ASP A 119 1.68 -36.22 -5.77
N GLN A 120 2.93 -36.27 -5.29
CA GLN A 120 3.29 -37.00 -4.08
C GLN A 120 2.93 -36.27 -2.78
N ILE A 121 2.61 -34.97 -2.84
CA ILE A 121 2.09 -34.25 -1.68
C ILE A 121 0.67 -34.78 -1.40
N PRO A 122 0.37 -35.20 -0.16
CA PRO A 122 -0.97 -35.63 0.23
C PRO A 122 -2.04 -34.58 -0.14
N SER A 123 -3.15 -35.04 -0.73
CA SER A 123 -4.17 -34.15 -1.31
C SER A 123 -4.80 -33.19 -0.31
N ASP A 124 -4.85 -33.57 0.96
CA ASP A 124 -5.33 -32.77 2.10
C ASP A 124 -4.35 -31.67 2.53
N LEU A 125 -3.05 -31.83 2.28
CA LEU A 125 -2.02 -30.84 2.61
C LEU A 125 -1.82 -29.78 1.51
N ARG A 126 -2.14 -30.10 0.25
CA ARG A 126 -1.99 -29.17 -0.89
C ARG A 126 -2.70 -27.83 -0.68
N PRO A 127 -3.98 -27.77 -0.21
CA PRO A 127 -4.66 -26.50 0.11
C PRO A 127 -3.89 -25.64 1.12
N THR A 128 -3.39 -26.26 2.19
CA THR A 128 -2.68 -25.58 3.29
C THR A 128 -1.35 -25.03 2.81
N ILE A 129 -0.59 -25.80 2.04
CA ILE A 129 0.70 -25.36 1.47
C ILE A 129 0.46 -24.23 0.46
N ALA A 130 -0.52 -24.39 -0.44
CA ALA A 130 -0.88 -23.35 -1.40
C ALA A 130 -1.28 -22.04 -0.70
N ASN A 131 -2.16 -22.09 0.29
CA ASN A 131 -2.55 -20.91 1.06
C ASN A 131 -1.35 -20.28 1.79
N SER A 132 -0.48 -21.10 2.38
CA SER A 132 0.72 -20.60 3.08
C SER A 132 1.68 -19.89 2.13
N LEU A 133 1.87 -20.42 0.92
CA LEU A 133 2.66 -19.78 -0.12
C LEU A 133 2.02 -18.44 -0.55
N LEU A 134 0.71 -18.42 -0.78
CA LEU A 134 -0.03 -17.19 -1.10
C LEU A 134 0.09 -16.13 0.00
N GLU A 135 -0.03 -16.51 1.28
CA GLU A 135 0.14 -15.58 2.40
C GLU A 135 1.59 -15.09 2.51
N SER A 136 2.56 -15.99 2.31
CA SER A 136 3.98 -15.65 2.34
C SER A 136 4.40 -14.67 1.23
N SER A 137 3.60 -14.54 0.16
CA SER A 137 3.82 -13.54 -0.90
C SER A 137 3.75 -12.08 -0.40
N PHE A 138 3.25 -11.84 0.81
CA PHE A 138 3.34 -10.51 1.43
C PHE A 138 4.77 -10.10 1.77
N TYR A 139 5.71 -11.04 1.93
CA TYR A 139 7.08 -10.69 2.22
C TYR A 139 7.74 -9.95 1.04
N PRO A 140 8.66 -9.00 1.31
CA PRO A 140 9.27 -8.17 0.26
C PRO A 140 10.16 -8.96 -0.71
N GLY A 141 10.38 -8.42 -1.91
CA GLY A 141 11.24 -8.97 -2.96
C GLY A 141 10.46 -9.62 -4.11
N ARG A 142 10.63 -9.11 -5.33
CA ARG A 142 9.94 -9.57 -6.56
C ARG A 142 10.10 -11.07 -6.79
N THR A 143 11.33 -11.56 -6.78
CA THR A 143 11.66 -12.97 -7.04
C THR A 143 10.99 -13.94 -6.05
N TRP A 144 10.78 -13.52 -4.81
CA TRP A 144 10.07 -14.31 -3.80
C TRP A 144 8.56 -14.35 -4.08
N LYS A 145 7.98 -13.22 -4.48
CA LYS A 145 6.55 -13.13 -4.81
C LYS A 145 6.21 -13.96 -6.03
N GLU A 146 7.00 -13.81 -7.10
CA GLU A 146 6.88 -14.61 -8.30
C GLU A 146 6.96 -16.11 -7.98
N PHE A 147 8.01 -16.51 -7.25
CA PHE A 147 8.17 -17.90 -6.82
C PHE A 147 6.96 -18.41 -6.02
N SER A 148 6.62 -17.75 -4.90
CA SER A 148 5.53 -18.20 -4.03
C SER A 148 4.18 -18.30 -4.75
N ILE A 149 3.87 -17.37 -5.65
CA ILE A 149 2.63 -17.37 -6.42
C ILE A 149 2.64 -18.47 -7.50
N GLN A 150 3.76 -18.67 -8.21
CA GLN A 150 3.89 -19.72 -9.23
C GLN A 150 3.79 -21.12 -8.63
N GLU A 151 4.44 -21.36 -7.49
CA GLU A 151 4.39 -22.66 -6.83
C GLU A 151 3.00 -22.91 -6.22
N ALA A 152 2.33 -21.88 -5.67
CA ALA A 152 0.95 -22.00 -5.21
C ALA A 152 -0.02 -22.33 -6.36
N GLU A 153 0.15 -21.70 -7.53
CA GLU A 153 -0.64 -22.00 -8.73
C GLU A 153 -0.51 -23.47 -9.17
N GLY A 154 0.73 -23.98 -9.20
CA GLY A 154 0.98 -25.39 -9.52
C GLY A 154 0.30 -26.36 -8.55
N LEU A 155 0.32 -26.06 -7.24
CA LEU A 155 -0.37 -26.87 -6.24
C LEU A 155 -1.89 -26.79 -6.39
N ILE A 156 -2.44 -25.60 -6.64
CA ILE A 156 -3.87 -25.35 -6.80
C ILE A 156 -4.44 -26.11 -8.01
N ALA A 157 -3.68 -26.19 -9.10
CA ALA A 157 -4.08 -26.93 -10.30
C ALA A 157 -4.28 -28.43 -10.06
N LEU A 158 -3.64 -28.99 -9.03
CA LEU A 158 -3.70 -30.42 -8.66
C LEU A 158 -4.75 -30.74 -7.59
N ILE A 159 -5.57 -29.76 -7.18
CA ILE A 159 -6.65 -29.95 -6.21
C ILE A 159 -7.97 -30.16 -6.98
N PRO A 160 -8.55 -31.37 -6.97
CA PRO A 160 -9.87 -31.62 -7.55
C PRO A 160 -10.94 -30.78 -6.84
N ASN A 161 -11.90 -30.22 -7.58
CA ASN A 161 -12.95 -29.35 -7.02
C ASN A 161 -12.37 -28.25 -6.11
N THR A 162 -11.32 -27.58 -6.58
CA THR A 162 -10.58 -26.57 -5.83
C THR A 162 -11.51 -25.60 -5.11
N ASP A 163 -11.26 -25.42 -3.82
CA ASP A 163 -11.90 -24.40 -2.99
C ASP A 163 -11.94 -23.03 -3.73
N PRO A 164 -13.13 -22.45 -3.96
CA PRO A 164 -13.27 -21.12 -4.57
C PRO A 164 -12.41 -20.06 -3.87
N TYR A 165 -12.24 -20.16 -2.55
CA TYR A 165 -11.41 -19.24 -1.78
C TYR A 165 -9.94 -19.24 -2.24
N LEU A 166 -9.35 -20.40 -2.51
CA LEU A 166 -7.97 -20.50 -2.99
C LEU A 166 -7.81 -19.91 -4.38
N ARG A 167 -8.79 -20.12 -5.27
CA ARG A 167 -8.79 -19.54 -6.62
C ARG A 167 -8.85 -18.01 -6.59
N ILE A 168 -9.75 -17.45 -5.78
CA ILE A 168 -9.85 -16.00 -5.60
C ILE A 168 -8.56 -15.47 -4.95
N SER A 169 -8.00 -16.19 -3.96
CA SER A 169 -6.76 -15.79 -3.29
C SER A 169 -5.59 -15.73 -4.25
N LEU A 170 -5.42 -16.76 -5.09
CA LEU A 170 -4.39 -16.81 -6.12
C LEU A 170 -4.52 -15.63 -7.08
N ARG A 171 -5.73 -15.41 -7.62
CA ARG A 171 -6.01 -14.28 -8.53
C ARG A 171 -5.67 -12.95 -7.87
N HIS A 172 -6.11 -12.73 -6.63
CA HIS A 172 -5.84 -11.50 -5.89
C HIS A 172 -4.32 -11.25 -5.77
N ARG A 173 -3.52 -12.29 -5.47
CA ARG A 173 -2.06 -12.18 -5.41
C ARG A 173 -1.42 -11.94 -6.78
N GLN A 174 -1.91 -12.59 -7.83
CA GLN A 174 -1.45 -12.37 -9.20
C GLN A 174 -1.69 -10.92 -9.63
N SER A 175 -2.89 -10.38 -9.39
CA SER A 175 -3.24 -8.98 -9.68
C SER A 175 -2.32 -8.00 -8.95
N LEU A 176 -2.05 -8.25 -7.66
CA LEU A 176 -1.11 -7.46 -6.86
C LEU A 176 0.33 -7.48 -7.39
N LEU A 177 0.79 -8.61 -7.94
CA LEU A 177 2.10 -8.76 -8.54
C LEU A 177 2.17 -8.01 -9.88
N GLU A 178 1.17 -8.23 -10.74
CA GLU A 178 1.08 -7.60 -12.06
C GLU A 178 1.04 -6.08 -11.98
N ARG A 179 0.28 -5.53 -11.03
CA ARG A 179 0.21 -4.08 -10.78
C ARG A 179 1.56 -3.44 -10.42
N LYS A 180 2.50 -4.24 -9.89
CA LYS A 180 3.83 -3.78 -9.49
C LYS A 180 4.89 -3.99 -10.57
N LEU A 181 4.53 -4.57 -11.73
CA LEU A 181 5.42 -4.71 -12.87
C LEU A 181 5.49 -3.39 -13.66
N PRO A 182 6.68 -2.99 -14.15
CA PRO A 182 6.81 -1.97 -15.17
C PRO A 182 6.01 -2.38 -16.42
N GLN A 183 5.26 -1.47 -17.03
CA GLN A 183 4.43 -1.76 -18.23
C GLN A 183 5.22 -2.40 -19.39
N ALA A 184 6.53 -2.17 -19.47
CA ALA A 184 7.41 -2.77 -20.47
C ALA A 184 7.58 -4.30 -20.33
N ASP A 185 7.46 -4.85 -19.10
CA ASP A 185 7.62 -6.29 -18.82
C ASP A 185 6.31 -7.09 -19.01
N VAL A 186 5.17 -6.39 -19.17
CA VAL A 186 3.84 -7.03 -19.25
C VAL A 186 3.68 -7.84 -20.54
N HIS A 187 4.46 -7.53 -21.58
CA HIS A 187 4.36 -8.18 -22.89
C HIS A 187 5.11 -9.51 -23.00
N GLU A 188 6.02 -9.87 -22.08
CA GLU A 188 6.90 -11.03 -22.28
C GLU A 188 6.75 -12.20 -21.30
N SER A 189 5.89 -12.18 -20.27
CA SER A 189 5.99 -13.24 -19.24
C SER A 189 4.73 -13.91 -18.69
N ARG A 190 3.53 -13.68 -19.23
CA ARG A 190 2.42 -14.62 -18.96
C ARG A 190 1.35 -14.58 -20.05
N PRO A 191 0.92 -15.73 -20.60
CA PRO A 191 -0.26 -15.75 -21.43
C PRO A 191 -1.45 -15.21 -20.64
N VAL A 192 -2.07 -14.14 -21.13
CA VAL A 192 -3.37 -13.61 -20.68
C VAL A 192 -4.48 -14.69 -20.69
N ALA A 193 -4.21 -15.84 -21.31
CA ALA A 193 -5.10 -16.96 -21.59
C ALA A 193 -5.53 -17.84 -20.38
N GLN A 194 -5.04 -17.61 -19.16
CA GLN A 194 -5.51 -18.34 -17.95
C GLN A 194 -5.99 -17.41 -16.83
N ARG A 195 -6.43 -16.20 -17.15
CA ARG A 195 -7.18 -15.40 -16.17
C ARG A 195 -8.48 -16.11 -15.83
N ILE A 196 -8.68 -16.46 -14.56
CA ILE A 196 -9.99 -16.90 -14.06
C ILE A 196 -10.98 -15.77 -14.32
N ALA A 197 -11.80 -15.91 -15.37
CA ALA A 197 -12.77 -14.92 -15.76
C ALA A 197 -13.74 -14.66 -14.58
N HIS A 198 -14.09 -13.39 -14.35
CA HIS A 198 -15.03 -12.99 -13.29
C HIS A 198 -16.35 -13.79 -13.32
N SER A 199 -16.76 -14.27 -14.50
CA SER A 199 -17.98 -15.04 -14.69
C SER A 199 -17.99 -16.38 -13.96
N GLN A 200 -16.86 -16.92 -13.51
CA GLN A 200 -16.77 -18.21 -12.82
C GLN A 200 -16.90 -18.12 -11.29
N LEU A 201 -16.96 -16.90 -10.72
CA LEU A 201 -16.92 -16.67 -9.26
C LEU A 201 -18.18 -15.93 -8.74
N LEU A 202 -19.27 -15.92 -9.51
CA LEU A 202 -20.41 -15.02 -9.31
C LEU A 202 -21.29 -15.28 -8.08
N ASN A 203 -21.07 -16.34 -7.31
CA ASN A 203 -21.87 -16.65 -6.12
C ASN A 203 -20.95 -17.09 -4.97
N PRO A 204 -20.60 -16.20 -4.02
CA PRO A 204 -19.84 -16.60 -2.85
C PRO A 204 -20.66 -17.63 -2.06
N SER A 205 -20.06 -18.78 -1.77
CA SER A 205 -20.72 -19.83 -1.00
C SER A 205 -20.74 -19.51 0.51
N ASN A 206 -19.86 -18.60 0.95
CA ASN A 206 -19.73 -18.16 2.34
C ASN A 206 -19.21 -16.70 2.45
N ARG A 207 -19.27 -16.14 3.65
CA ARG A 207 -18.88 -14.74 3.93
C ARG A 207 -17.38 -14.46 3.75
N ARG A 208 -16.53 -15.47 3.97
CA ARG A 208 -15.07 -15.35 3.79
C ARG A 208 -14.72 -15.19 2.31
N GLU A 209 -15.35 -15.98 1.45
CA GLU A 209 -15.26 -15.83 0.00
C GLU A 209 -15.79 -14.46 -0.45
N ASN A 210 -16.95 -14.03 0.07
CA ASN A 210 -17.49 -12.73 -0.31
C ASN A 210 -16.55 -11.57 0.08
N ALA A 211 -15.99 -11.59 1.29
CA ALA A 211 -15.02 -10.57 1.70
C ALA A 211 -13.79 -10.55 0.78
N LEU A 212 -13.27 -11.72 0.42
CA LEU A 212 -12.13 -11.81 -0.49
C LEU A 212 -12.47 -11.32 -1.91
N MET A 213 -13.69 -11.58 -2.40
CA MET A 213 -14.18 -11.00 -3.66
C MET A 213 -14.20 -9.48 -3.61
N GLY A 214 -14.61 -8.87 -2.48
CA GLY A 214 -14.56 -7.41 -2.33
C GLY A 214 -13.13 -6.87 -2.39
N ARG A 215 -12.15 -7.59 -1.84
CA ARG A 215 -10.72 -7.23 -1.98
C ARG A 215 -10.19 -7.42 -3.40
N ASP A 216 -10.70 -8.38 -4.15
CA ASP A 216 -10.37 -8.54 -5.58
C ASP A 216 -10.92 -7.35 -6.38
N ARG A 217 -12.18 -6.94 -6.16
CA ARG A 217 -12.75 -5.73 -6.78
C ARG A 217 -12.00 -4.46 -6.42
N HIS A 218 -11.50 -4.36 -5.19
CA HIS A 218 -10.63 -3.26 -4.80
C HIS A 218 -9.35 -3.21 -5.66
N GLN A 219 -8.75 -4.36 -5.98
CA GLN A 219 -7.56 -4.39 -6.86
C GLN A 219 -7.90 -4.04 -8.30
N ASP A 220 -9.03 -4.51 -8.81
CA ASP A 220 -9.50 -4.14 -10.16
C ASP A 220 -9.76 -2.63 -10.25
N ALA A 221 -10.38 -2.03 -9.23
CA ALA A 221 -10.57 -0.59 -9.13
C ALA A 221 -9.23 0.17 -9.05
N LEU A 222 -8.26 -0.32 -8.29
CA LEU A 222 -6.92 0.27 -8.21
C LEU A 222 -6.20 0.28 -9.56
N ARG A 223 -6.44 -0.72 -10.42
CA ARG A 223 -5.87 -0.74 -11.77
C ARG A 223 -6.46 0.38 -12.63
N TYR A 224 -7.78 0.50 -12.67
CA TYR A 224 -8.44 1.59 -13.42
C TYR A 224 -8.03 2.97 -12.90
N PHE A 225 -7.88 3.10 -11.58
CA PHE A 225 -7.39 4.33 -10.95
C PHE A 225 -5.97 4.71 -11.41
N GLN A 226 -5.06 3.75 -11.56
CA GLN A 226 -3.70 4.00 -12.07
C GLN A 226 -3.67 4.42 -13.54
N GLU A 227 -4.70 4.04 -14.31
CA GLU A 227 -4.91 4.46 -15.69
C GLU A 227 -5.78 5.73 -15.79
N GLU A 228 -6.06 6.41 -14.66
CA GLU A 228 -6.93 7.58 -14.54
C GLU A 228 -8.37 7.39 -15.05
N GLN A 229 -8.85 6.15 -15.07
CA GLN A 229 -10.25 5.81 -15.37
C GLN A 229 -11.04 5.76 -14.06
N LEU A 230 -11.27 6.92 -13.44
CA LEU A 230 -11.87 7.04 -12.11
C LEU A 230 -13.32 6.53 -12.06
N SER A 231 -14.09 6.85 -13.10
CA SER A 231 -15.48 6.40 -13.27
C SER A 231 -15.57 4.87 -13.29
N ARG A 232 -14.67 4.21 -14.05
CA ARG A 232 -14.59 2.74 -14.10
C ARG A 232 -14.10 2.15 -12.77
N ALA A 233 -13.21 2.85 -12.06
CA ALA A 233 -12.80 2.41 -10.73
C ALA A 233 -14.00 2.38 -9.77
N ILE A 234 -14.87 3.41 -9.78
CA ILE A 234 -16.12 3.42 -9.01
C ILE A 234 -17.05 2.26 -9.43
N GLU A 235 -17.26 2.07 -10.74
CA GLU A 235 -18.09 0.96 -11.24
C GLU A 235 -17.58 -0.41 -10.74
N MET A 236 -16.26 -0.62 -10.67
CA MET A 236 -15.70 -1.87 -10.13
C MET A 236 -15.98 -2.03 -8.63
N LEU A 237 -15.94 -0.94 -7.87
CA LEU A 237 -16.29 -0.96 -6.44
C LEU A 237 -17.77 -1.29 -6.23
N ASP A 238 -18.67 -0.81 -7.09
CA ASP A 238 -20.12 -1.03 -6.99
C ASP A 238 -20.54 -2.47 -7.31
N GLN A 239 -19.70 -3.23 -8.02
CA GLN A 239 -19.96 -4.63 -8.36
C GLN A 239 -19.88 -5.59 -7.17
N TRP A 240 -19.43 -5.12 -6.00
CA TRP A 240 -19.42 -5.92 -4.78
C TRP A 240 -20.42 -5.38 -3.77
N GLN A 241 -21.17 -6.30 -3.15
CA GLN A 241 -22.07 -5.99 -2.05
C GLN A 241 -21.83 -6.99 -0.91
N PRO A 242 -21.82 -6.53 0.35
CA PRO A 242 -21.64 -7.43 1.48
C PRO A 242 -22.90 -8.29 1.70
N LEU A 243 -22.71 -9.50 2.22
CA LEU A 243 -23.82 -10.37 2.62
C LEU A 243 -24.46 -9.87 3.92
N GLN A 244 -25.74 -10.18 4.12
CA GLN A 244 -26.47 -9.87 5.34
C GLN A 244 -26.72 -11.13 6.19
N PRO A 245 -26.50 -11.08 7.51
CA PRO A 245 -25.88 -10.00 8.27
C PRO A 245 -24.36 -9.88 8.00
N LEU A 246 -23.84 -8.66 8.16
CA LEU A 246 -22.45 -8.29 7.92
C LEU A 246 -21.46 -9.08 8.80
N SER A 247 -20.46 -9.72 8.20
CA SER A 247 -19.32 -10.30 8.96
C SER A 247 -18.24 -9.26 9.25
N LEU A 248 -17.39 -9.53 10.26
CA LEU A 248 -16.24 -8.67 10.57
C LEU A 248 -15.24 -8.56 9.41
N MET A 249 -15.09 -9.61 8.60
CA MET A 249 -14.24 -9.55 7.39
C MET A 249 -14.85 -8.59 6.38
N GLU A 250 -16.16 -8.65 6.16
CA GLU A 250 -16.86 -7.74 5.25
C GLU A 250 -16.88 -6.30 5.78
N VAL A 251 -16.91 -6.08 7.10
CA VAL A 251 -16.74 -4.74 7.71
C VAL A 251 -15.41 -4.13 7.29
N VAL A 252 -14.31 -4.86 7.44
CA VAL A 252 -12.97 -4.37 7.04
C VAL A 252 -12.95 -4.02 5.56
N VAL A 253 -13.52 -4.88 4.72
CA VAL A 253 -13.61 -4.65 3.27
C VAL A 253 -14.47 -3.42 2.96
N CYS A 254 -15.62 -3.25 3.62
CA CYS A 254 -16.45 -2.05 3.45
C CYS A 254 -15.67 -0.77 3.79
N CYS A 255 -14.87 -0.78 4.87
CA CYS A 255 -14.02 0.36 5.21
C CYS A 255 -12.93 0.59 4.16
N GLU A 256 -12.26 -0.45 3.69
CA GLU A 256 -11.24 -0.37 2.62
C GLU A 256 -11.84 0.24 1.33
N LEU A 257 -13.01 -0.25 0.89
CA LEU A 257 -13.66 0.25 -0.32
C LEU A 257 -14.16 1.68 -0.18
N ASN A 258 -14.77 2.06 0.96
CA ASN A 258 -15.23 3.43 1.16
C ASN A 258 -14.08 4.42 1.31
N LEU A 259 -12.98 4.02 1.95
CA LEU A 259 -11.77 4.85 2.01
C LEU A 259 -11.20 5.12 0.62
N PHE A 260 -11.15 4.10 -0.24
CA PHE A 260 -10.67 4.25 -1.61
C PHE A 260 -11.66 5.03 -2.50
N ARG A 261 -12.97 4.79 -2.34
CA ARG A 261 -14.03 5.56 -3.00
C ARG A 261 -13.93 7.04 -2.66
N GLY A 262 -13.73 7.38 -1.38
CA GLY A 262 -13.48 8.75 -0.96
C GLY A 262 -12.28 9.38 -1.67
N LYS A 263 -11.16 8.65 -1.77
CA LYS A 263 -9.98 9.11 -2.53
C LYS A 263 -10.31 9.40 -4.00
N ILE A 264 -11.04 8.50 -4.68
CA ILE A 264 -11.44 8.66 -6.08
C ILE A 264 -12.32 9.91 -6.24
N LEU A 265 -13.38 10.02 -5.44
CA LEU A 265 -14.32 11.15 -5.49
C LEU A 265 -13.62 12.49 -5.22
N ARG A 266 -12.65 12.53 -4.30
CA ARG A 266 -11.82 13.72 -4.09
C ARG A 266 -11.06 14.10 -5.36
N PHE A 267 -10.45 13.12 -6.04
CA PHE A 267 -9.67 13.36 -7.26
C PHE A 267 -10.54 13.89 -8.40
N GLU A 268 -11.80 13.48 -8.47
CA GLU A 268 -12.81 14.02 -9.40
C GLU A 268 -13.32 15.41 -9.03
N GLY A 269 -13.04 15.91 -7.82
CA GLY A 269 -13.59 17.17 -7.31
C GLY A 269 -14.92 17.02 -6.55
N GLN A 270 -15.42 15.80 -6.37
CA GLN A 270 -16.64 15.51 -5.62
C GLN A 270 -16.37 15.47 -4.10
N HIS A 271 -15.91 16.59 -3.54
CA HIS A 271 -15.39 16.66 -2.17
C HIS A 271 -16.43 16.33 -1.08
N ILE A 272 -17.70 16.72 -1.28
CA ILE A 272 -18.80 16.42 -0.36
C ILE A 272 -19.10 14.91 -0.33
N GLU A 273 -19.10 14.26 -1.49
CA GLU A 273 -19.32 12.81 -1.56
C GLU A 273 -18.11 12.04 -1.02
N SER A 274 -16.89 12.55 -1.21
CA SER A 274 -15.69 12.04 -0.55
C SER A 274 -15.84 12.06 0.98
N GLN A 275 -16.28 13.19 1.54
CA GLN A 275 -16.51 13.33 2.98
C GLN A 275 -17.52 12.29 3.50
N LYS A 276 -18.66 12.11 2.82
CA LYS A 276 -19.67 11.12 3.23
C LYS A 276 -19.13 9.69 3.25
N CYS A 277 -18.26 9.34 2.29
CA CYS A 277 -17.58 8.04 2.30
C CYS A 277 -16.69 7.88 3.54
N LEU A 278 -15.95 8.93 3.91
CA LEU A 278 -15.08 8.91 5.08
C LEU A 278 -15.88 8.89 6.39
N GLU A 279 -16.99 9.63 6.49
CA GLU A 279 -17.90 9.56 7.65
C GLU A 279 -18.45 8.14 7.83
N THR A 280 -18.81 7.47 6.73
CA THR A 280 -19.22 6.06 6.76
C THR A 280 -18.12 5.15 7.33
N VAL A 281 -16.86 5.35 6.91
CA VAL A 281 -15.70 4.62 7.46
C VAL A 281 -15.56 4.87 8.97
N TYR A 282 -15.62 6.14 9.39
CA TYR A 282 -15.51 6.54 10.80
C TYR A 282 -16.59 5.89 11.66
N GLU A 283 -17.85 5.91 11.20
CA GLU A 283 -18.96 5.25 11.88
C GLU A 283 -18.74 3.74 12.00
N MET A 284 -18.30 3.08 10.93
CA MET A 284 -18.03 1.64 10.94
C MET A 284 -16.91 1.28 11.92
N MET A 285 -15.80 2.02 11.89
CA MET A 285 -14.68 1.82 12.81
C MET A 285 -15.13 2.02 14.27
N SER A 286 -15.95 3.03 14.53
CA SER A 286 -16.46 3.36 15.88
C SER A 286 -17.44 2.30 16.40
N LYS A 287 -18.27 1.72 15.53
CA LYS A 287 -19.22 0.65 15.88
C LYS A 287 -18.53 -0.70 16.14
N HIS A 288 -17.34 -0.92 15.58
CA HIS A 288 -16.61 -2.19 15.64
C HIS A 288 -15.29 -2.06 16.40
N THR A 289 -15.36 -1.75 17.69
CA THR A 289 -14.20 -1.54 18.57
C THR A 289 -13.37 -2.79 18.85
N GLN A 290 -13.90 -3.98 18.53
CA GLN A 290 -13.19 -5.26 18.62
C GLN A 290 -12.11 -5.44 17.55
N LEU A 291 -12.15 -4.64 16.46
CA LEU A 291 -11.16 -4.69 15.39
C LEU A 291 -9.99 -3.75 15.69
N SER A 292 -8.78 -4.18 15.32
CA SER A 292 -7.58 -3.34 15.38
C SER A 292 -7.49 -2.47 14.14
N TRP A 293 -7.65 -1.16 14.31
CA TRP A 293 -7.69 -0.21 13.21
C TRP A 293 -6.36 0.53 12.95
N ASN A 294 -5.27 0.19 13.64
CA ASN A 294 -4.02 0.98 13.64
C ASN A 294 -3.47 1.31 12.24
N GLU A 295 -3.54 0.39 11.29
CA GLU A 295 -3.06 0.62 9.92
C GLU A 295 -4.03 1.50 9.13
N MET A 296 -5.33 1.29 9.30
CA MET A 296 -6.39 2.02 8.60
C MET A 296 -6.61 3.42 9.16
N SER A 297 -6.44 3.63 10.46
CA SER A 297 -6.66 4.92 11.11
C SER A 297 -5.72 6.00 10.58
N GLY A 298 -4.47 5.62 10.26
CA GLY A 298 -3.52 6.53 9.63
C GLY A 298 -3.95 6.94 8.22
N ALA A 299 -4.34 5.97 7.40
CA ALA A 299 -4.81 6.22 6.04
C ALA A 299 -6.13 7.02 6.02
N PHE A 300 -7.05 6.71 6.93
CA PHE A 300 -8.30 7.43 7.13
C PHE A 300 -8.04 8.90 7.50
N ALA A 301 -7.25 9.16 8.54
CA ALA A 301 -6.98 10.53 9.00
C ALA A 301 -6.30 11.35 7.91
N LEU A 302 -5.42 10.74 7.10
CA LEU A 302 -4.79 11.42 5.96
C LEU A 302 -5.79 11.76 4.85
N GLN A 303 -6.65 10.82 4.45
CA GLN A 303 -7.69 11.11 3.45
C GLN A 303 -8.71 12.15 3.95
N MET A 304 -9.03 12.11 5.25
CA MET A 304 -9.88 13.11 5.89
C MET A 304 -9.20 14.48 5.87
N ALA A 305 -7.93 14.57 6.25
CA ALA A 305 -7.18 15.82 6.23
C ALA A 305 -7.19 16.47 4.84
N ASP A 306 -6.90 15.68 3.81
CA ASP A 306 -6.89 16.16 2.43
C ASP A 306 -8.28 16.57 1.93
N THR A 307 -9.32 15.81 2.27
CA THR A 307 -10.70 16.12 1.87
C THR A 307 -11.18 17.41 2.53
N MET A 308 -10.91 17.57 3.85
CA MET A 308 -11.21 18.80 4.57
C MET A 308 -10.45 19.99 4.01
N PHE A 309 -9.20 19.80 3.58
CA PHE A 309 -8.42 20.84 2.93
C PHE A 309 -9.06 21.31 1.62
N CYS A 310 -9.51 20.38 0.76
CA CYS A 310 -10.24 20.69 -0.46
C CYS A 310 -11.58 21.42 -0.21
N LEU A 311 -12.25 21.12 0.90
CA LEU A 311 -13.49 21.79 1.30
C LEU A 311 -13.28 23.19 1.91
N GLY A 312 -12.03 23.60 2.16
CA GLY A 312 -11.72 24.83 2.87
C GLY A 312 -11.87 24.73 4.39
N GLU A 313 -12.14 23.54 4.92
CA GLU A 313 -12.24 23.25 6.35
C GLU A 313 -10.85 23.04 6.97
N TYR A 314 -9.98 24.04 6.83
CA TYR A 314 -8.56 23.98 7.16
C TYR A 314 -8.28 23.64 8.62
N ALA A 315 -9.17 24.01 9.54
CA ALA A 315 -9.03 23.71 10.97
C ALA A 315 -9.15 22.21 11.26
N GLU A 316 -10.09 21.51 10.61
CA GLU A 316 -10.22 20.06 10.76
C GLU A 316 -9.07 19.34 10.05
N ALA A 317 -8.64 19.83 8.87
CA ALA A 317 -7.45 19.29 8.19
C ALA A 317 -6.20 19.33 9.08
N LYS A 318 -5.97 20.47 9.75
CA LYS A 318 -4.90 20.64 10.75
C LYS A 318 -5.00 19.63 11.88
N LYS A 319 -6.19 19.48 12.48
CA LYS A 319 -6.42 18.56 13.60
C LYS A 319 -6.11 17.11 13.23
N GLN A 320 -6.47 16.68 12.03
CA GLN A 320 -6.13 15.34 11.54
C GLN A 320 -4.62 15.15 11.35
N ALA A 321 -3.92 16.15 10.80
CA ALA A 321 -2.46 16.12 10.68
C ALA A 321 -1.75 16.10 12.05
N GLU A 322 -2.23 16.87 13.03
CA GLU A 322 -1.70 16.87 14.40
C GLU A 322 -1.94 15.53 15.10
N PHE A 323 -3.10 14.89 14.89
CA PHE A 323 -3.37 13.54 15.37
C PHE A 323 -2.36 12.51 14.83
N LEU A 324 -2.05 12.58 13.54
CA LEU A 324 -1.06 11.70 12.91
C LEU A 324 0.35 11.93 13.49
N LEU A 325 0.77 13.19 13.68
CA LEU A 325 2.07 13.51 14.25
C LEU A 325 2.19 13.15 15.74
N GLY A 326 1.07 13.14 16.46
CA GLY A 326 1.01 12.71 17.87
C GLY A 326 1.36 11.24 18.08
N ASN A 327 1.27 10.40 17.05
CA ASN A 327 1.59 8.98 17.13
C ASN A 327 2.85 8.62 16.34
N ARG A 328 3.98 8.43 17.05
CA ARG A 328 5.27 8.05 16.47
C ARG A 328 5.30 6.66 15.81
N GLN A 329 4.25 5.85 15.96
CA GLN A 329 4.16 4.53 15.35
C GLN A 329 3.84 4.58 13.84
N TYR A 330 3.32 5.71 13.33
CA TYR A 330 3.05 5.86 11.91
C TYR A 330 4.34 5.94 11.09
N SER A 331 4.25 5.51 9.82
CA SER A 331 5.39 5.47 8.91
C SER A 331 5.97 6.85 8.62
N LEU A 332 7.23 6.89 8.19
CA LEU A 332 7.90 8.11 7.72
C LEU A 332 7.00 8.89 6.74
N GLU A 333 6.45 8.19 5.73
CA GLU A 333 5.52 8.77 4.76
C GLU A 333 4.38 9.57 5.43
N ILE A 334 3.64 8.94 6.35
CA ILE A 334 2.45 9.52 6.98
C ILE A 334 2.84 10.77 7.78
N ARG A 335 3.98 10.72 8.48
CA ARG A 335 4.44 11.89 9.24
C ARG A 335 4.91 13.01 8.32
N THR A 336 5.71 12.71 7.30
CA THR A 336 6.21 13.70 6.35
C THR A 336 5.05 14.42 5.64
N ILE A 337 4.07 13.68 5.14
CA ILE A 337 2.90 14.30 4.50
C ILE A 337 2.04 15.10 5.50
N SER A 338 1.97 14.68 6.77
CA SER A 338 1.29 15.45 7.81
C SER A 338 1.96 16.80 8.08
N PHE A 339 3.29 16.85 8.11
CA PHE A 339 4.02 18.13 8.17
C PHE A 339 3.75 19.00 6.93
N VAL A 340 3.67 18.41 5.74
CA VAL A 340 3.34 19.13 4.51
C VAL A 340 1.93 19.74 4.59
N ILE A 341 0.93 18.99 5.08
CA ILE A 341 -0.44 19.50 5.29
C ILE A 341 -0.46 20.67 6.29
N LEU A 342 0.31 20.58 7.38
CA LEU A 342 0.43 21.69 8.33
C LEU A 342 1.10 22.92 7.70
N ALA A 343 2.11 22.72 6.86
CA ALA A 343 2.73 23.82 6.13
C ALA A 343 1.71 24.50 5.20
N GLU A 344 0.94 23.73 4.45
CA GLU A 344 -0.14 24.23 3.59
C GLU A 344 -1.21 25.00 4.38
N TYR A 345 -1.60 24.51 5.56
CA TYR A 345 -2.46 25.23 6.49
C TYR A 345 -1.88 26.59 6.89
N PHE A 346 -0.61 26.65 7.29
CA PHE A 346 0.04 27.90 7.70
C PHE A 346 0.23 28.87 6.53
N MET A 347 0.48 28.37 5.32
CA MET A 347 0.54 29.21 4.11
C MET A 347 -0.79 29.91 3.84
N VAL A 348 -1.92 29.21 3.97
CA VAL A 348 -3.26 29.83 3.81
C VAL A 348 -3.49 30.96 4.83
N GLN A 349 -2.88 30.85 6.02
CA GLN A 349 -2.96 31.86 7.08
C GLN A 349 -1.89 32.96 6.96
N ASN A 350 -1.09 32.98 5.89
CA ASN A 350 0.07 33.86 5.71
C ASN A 350 1.12 33.77 6.83
N LYS A 351 1.18 32.63 7.52
CA LYS A 351 2.14 32.33 8.59
C LYS A 351 3.38 31.64 8.03
N TRP A 352 4.18 32.41 7.30
CA TRP A 352 5.27 31.87 6.48
C TRP A 352 6.36 31.15 7.27
N SER A 353 6.72 31.70 8.45
CA SER A 353 7.73 31.10 9.34
C SER A 353 7.31 29.72 9.84
N GLU A 354 6.05 29.56 10.23
CA GLU A 354 5.51 28.30 10.72
C GLU A 354 5.38 27.28 9.59
N ALA A 355 5.02 27.73 8.38
CA ALA A 355 5.01 26.89 7.19
C ALA A 355 6.42 26.37 6.86
N GLU A 356 7.43 27.25 6.88
CA GLU A 356 8.83 26.89 6.65
C GLU A 356 9.31 25.87 7.69
N HIS A 357 9.01 26.12 8.97
CA HIS A 357 9.38 25.21 10.06
C HIS A 357 8.78 23.80 9.88
N CYS A 358 7.53 23.70 9.43
CA CYS A 358 6.91 22.41 9.14
C CYS A 358 7.64 21.66 8.01
N LEU A 359 8.00 22.34 6.92
CA LEU A 359 8.71 21.73 5.80
C LEU A 359 10.15 21.32 6.18
N LEU A 360 10.81 22.09 7.04
CA LEU A 360 12.11 21.72 7.62
C LEU A 360 12.02 20.46 8.48
N ASN A 361 11.00 20.36 9.34
CA ASN A 361 10.75 19.16 10.15
C ASN A 361 10.49 17.93 9.28
N ALA A 362 9.73 18.09 8.18
CA ALA A 362 9.49 17.00 7.23
C ALA A 362 10.81 16.52 6.58
N GLN A 363 11.70 17.44 6.19
CA GLN A 363 13.02 17.11 5.65
C GLN A 363 13.92 16.43 6.69
N GLN A 364 13.90 16.91 7.94
CA GLN A 364 14.70 16.35 9.02
C GLN A 364 14.35 14.88 9.29
N GLU A 365 13.06 14.53 9.27
CA GLU A 365 12.61 13.14 9.42
C GLU A 365 13.14 12.23 8.31
N CYS A 366 13.21 12.74 7.06
CA CYS A 366 13.81 12.02 5.94
C CYS A 366 15.33 11.85 6.11
N ASN A 367 16.04 12.90 6.52
CA ASN A 367 17.49 12.85 6.75
C ASN A 367 17.85 11.85 7.86
N VAL A 368 17.08 11.84 8.96
CA VAL A 368 17.24 10.88 10.05
C VAL A 368 17.02 9.46 9.56
N ALA A 369 15.98 9.21 8.75
CA ALA A 369 15.71 7.89 8.19
C ALA A 369 16.80 7.42 7.20
N ALA A 370 17.42 8.36 6.48
CA ALA A 370 18.54 8.10 5.58
C ALA A 370 19.89 7.92 6.31
N GLY A 371 19.95 8.09 7.62
CA GLY A 371 21.19 8.00 8.41
C GLY A 371 22.16 9.15 8.17
N GLN A 372 21.67 10.29 7.67
CA GLN A 372 22.48 11.48 7.38
C GLN A 372 22.52 12.43 8.60
N PRO A 373 23.64 13.11 8.85
CA PRO A 373 23.72 14.13 9.90
C PRO A 373 22.76 15.28 9.60
N ALA A 374 22.10 15.79 10.65
CA ALA A 374 21.02 16.79 10.53
C ALA A 374 21.46 18.13 9.90
N ASP A 375 22.76 18.38 9.80
CA ASP A 375 23.33 19.68 9.42
C ASP A 375 23.55 19.86 7.92
N ASP A 376 23.38 18.80 7.10
CA ASP A 376 23.50 18.91 5.65
C ASP A 376 22.17 19.37 5.02
N ALA A 377 21.77 20.60 5.35
CA ALA A 377 20.53 21.25 4.91
C ALA A 377 20.43 21.45 3.38
N SER A 378 21.50 21.13 2.65
CA SER A 378 21.60 21.26 1.19
C SER A 378 21.03 20.04 0.44
N SER A 379 20.88 18.90 1.12
CA SER A 379 20.47 17.64 0.51
C SER A 379 18.95 17.48 0.54
N ASP A 380 18.29 17.62 -0.62
CA ASP A 380 16.86 17.30 -0.80
C ASP A 380 16.65 15.76 -0.86
N ASN A 381 17.24 15.03 0.08
CA ASN A 381 17.24 13.57 0.06
C ASN A 381 15.95 13.04 0.68
N LEU A 382 14.97 12.74 -0.17
CA LEU A 382 13.63 12.29 0.23
C LEU A 382 13.51 10.76 0.14
N VAL A 383 14.57 10.04 0.55
CA VAL A 383 14.62 8.57 0.49
C VAL A 383 13.51 7.97 1.35
N GLY A 384 12.84 6.96 0.79
CA GLY A 384 11.80 6.22 1.50
C GLY A 384 10.41 6.86 1.41
N LEU A 385 10.26 7.99 0.71
CA LEU A 385 8.96 8.57 0.39
C LEU A 385 8.40 8.03 -0.93
N SER A 386 7.08 8.04 -1.05
CA SER A 386 6.42 7.79 -2.34
C SER A 386 6.60 8.97 -3.29
N LYS A 387 6.45 8.71 -4.60
CA LYS A 387 6.48 9.76 -5.64
C LYS A 387 5.45 10.85 -5.40
N GLU A 388 4.27 10.49 -4.88
CA GLU A 388 3.16 11.42 -4.58
C GLU A 388 3.57 12.40 -3.45
N THR A 389 4.12 11.88 -2.36
CA THR A 389 4.55 12.69 -1.21
C THR A 389 5.76 13.56 -1.56
N THR A 390 6.74 13.01 -2.30
CA THR A 390 7.87 13.80 -2.83
C THR A 390 7.38 14.95 -3.70
N LEU A 391 6.44 14.70 -4.60
CA LEU A 391 5.85 15.74 -5.45
C LEU A 391 5.17 16.83 -4.61
N ARG A 392 4.28 16.47 -3.68
CA ARG A 392 3.56 17.46 -2.86
C ARG A 392 4.49 18.25 -1.94
N PHE A 393 5.54 17.63 -1.43
CA PHE A 393 6.57 18.33 -0.66
C PHE A 393 7.27 19.42 -1.49
N HIS A 394 7.71 19.10 -2.71
CA HIS A 394 8.34 20.08 -3.60
C HIS A 394 7.37 21.20 -4.01
N ILE A 395 6.12 20.86 -4.30
CA ILE A 395 5.06 21.84 -4.59
C ILE A 395 4.89 22.80 -3.41
N SER A 396 4.81 22.28 -2.18
CA SER A 396 4.62 23.12 -0.99
C SER A 396 5.80 24.07 -0.75
N ARG A 397 7.04 23.58 -0.90
CA ARG A 397 8.23 24.45 -0.83
C ARG A 397 8.24 25.51 -1.93
N ALA A 398 7.86 25.13 -3.15
CA ALA A 398 7.80 26.05 -4.28
C ALA A 398 6.73 27.11 -4.10
N LYS A 399 5.53 26.75 -3.61
CA LYS A 399 4.45 27.68 -3.25
C LYS A 399 4.90 28.66 -2.16
N LEU A 400 5.54 28.18 -1.10
CA LEU A 400 6.04 29.03 -0.02
C LEU A 400 7.04 30.07 -0.52
N ALA A 401 8.08 29.64 -1.25
CA ALA A 401 9.08 30.55 -1.81
C ALA A 401 8.45 31.53 -2.82
N HIS A 402 7.48 31.07 -3.62
CA HIS A 402 6.73 31.92 -4.55
C HIS A 402 5.96 33.01 -3.80
N LEU A 403 5.22 32.65 -2.73
CA LEU A 403 4.44 33.59 -1.92
C LEU A 403 5.33 34.60 -1.18
N GLN A 404 6.56 34.22 -0.84
CA GLN A 404 7.56 35.10 -0.22
C GLN A 404 8.33 35.98 -1.23
N GLY A 405 8.07 35.85 -2.55
CA GLY A 405 8.81 36.58 -3.59
C GLY A 405 10.24 36.10 -3.80
N GLN A 406 10.59 34.91 -3.30
CA GLN A 406 11.93 34.32 -3.44
C GLN A 406 12.05 33.58 -4.78
N TRP A 407 12.04 34.33 -5.88
CA TRP A 407 11.86 33.79 -7.23
C TRP A 407 12.87 32.72 -7.65
N ASN A 408 14.14 32.88 -7.30
CA ASN A 408 15.17 31.88 -7.61
C ASN A 408 14.92 30.54 -6.89
N GLN A 409 14.57 30.60 -5.60
CA GLN A 409 14.25 29.40 -4.82
C GLN A 409 12.96 28.75 -5.31
N ALA A 410 11.93 29.57 -5.59
CA ALA A 410 10.68 29.10 -6.16
C ALA A 410 10.92 28.35 -7.49
N PHE A 411 11.75 28.91 -8.38
CA PHE A 411 12.10 28.27 -9.65
C PHE A 411 12.77 26.91 -9.45
N GLU A 412 13.79 26.81 -8.60
CA GLU A 412 14.48 25.55 -8.30
C GLU A 412 13.51 24.48 -7.79
N LYS A 413 12.60 24.85 -6.87
CA LYS A 413 11.64 23.90 -6.30
C LYS A 413 10.53 23.52 -7.29
N TRP A 414 10.09 24.42 -8.17
CA TRP A 414 9.18 24.08 -9.27
C TRP A 414 9.82 23.12 -10.26
N VAL A 415 11.12 23.28 -10.58
CA VAL A 415 11.86 22.32 -11.43
C VAL A 415 11.83 20.92 -10.79
N LYS A 416 12.13 20.82 -9.50
CA LYS A 416 12.07 19.54 -8.76
C LYS A 416 10.67 18.92 -8.74
N ALA A 417 9.62 19.75 -8.60
CA ALA A 417 8.24 19.28 -8.70
C ALA A 417 7.91 18.75 -10.11
N ILE A 418 8.37 19.42 -11.17
CA ILE A 418 8.17 18.98 -12.56
C ILE A 418 8.93 17.67 -12.82
N GLU A 419 10.17 17.53 -12.34
CA GLU A 419 10.91 16.28 -12.42
C GLU A 419 10.22 15.13 -11.67
N ALA A 420 9.60 15.41 -10.52
CA ALA A 420 8.86 14.44 -9.75
C ALA A 420 7.57 14.00 -10.46
N VAL A 421 6.78 14.93 -11.01
CA VAL A 421 5.53 14.59 -11.70
C VAL A 421 5.79 13.76 -12.96
N ASN A 422 6.88 14.03 -13.69
CA ASN A 422 7.27 13.29 -14.88
C ASN A 422 7.67 11.82 -14.59
N LYS A 423 7.98 11.49 -13.32
CA LYS A 423 8.28 10.11 -12.89
C LYS A 423 7.02 9.32 -12.53
N ILE A 424 5.86 9.95 -12.45
CA ILE A 424 4.58 9.27 -12.21
C ILE A 424 4.00 8.92 -13.59
N PRO A 425 3.41 7.71 -13.78
CA PRO A 425 2.79 7.35 -15.06
C PRO A 425 1.90 8.48 -15.56
N PRO A 426 1.82 8.70 -16.88
CA PRO A 426 1.20 9.88 -17.46
C PRO A 426 -0.22 10.01 -16.94
N THR A 427 -0.37 10.96 -16.02
CA THR A 427 -1.67 11.51 -15.69
C THR A 427 -2.05 12.44 -16.82
N SER A 428 -3.32 12.78 -16.89
CA SER A 428 -3.98 13.69 -17.82
C SER A 428 -3.31 15.06 -17.96
N GLY A 429 -2.25 15.34 -17.22
CA GLY A 429 -1.42 16.51 -17.42
C GLY A 429 -1.97 17.75 -16.71
N HIS A 430 -3.11 17.65 -16.01
CA HIS A 430 -3.67 18.79 -15.27
C HIS A 430 -2.70 19.30 -14.20
N ALA A 431 -2.22 18.43 -13.31
CA ALA A 431 -1.25 18.82 -12.28
C ALA A 431 0.03 19.39 -12.92
N ALA A 432 0.59 18.70 -13.92
CA ALA A 432 1.78 19.14 -14.65
C ALA A 432 1.59 20.52 -15.31
N LYS A 433 0.42 20.78 -15.90
CA LYS A 433 0.06 22.08 -16.47
C LYS A 433 0.11 23.18 -15.42
N VAL A 434 -0.43 22.95 -14.22
CA VAL A 434 -0.38 23.93 -13.11
C VAL A 434 1.06 24.18 -12.65
N LEU A 435 1.92 23.15 -12.65
CA LEU A 435 3.35 23.33 -12.35
C LEU A 435 4.05 24.20 -13.40
N HIS A 436 3.78 23.97 -14.69
CA HIS A 436 4.35 24.79 -15.76
C HIS A 436 3.81 26.22 -15.77
N LEU A 437 2.53 26.44 -15.42
CA LEU A 437 1.97 27.78 -15.18
C LEU A 437 2.71 28.48 -14.04
N SER A 438 2.97 27.77 -12.94
CA SER A 438 3.72 28.30 -11.80
C SER A 438 5.14 28.68 -12.19
N GLN A 439 5.84 27.81 -12.92
CA GLN A 439 7.18 28.07 -13.45
C GLN A 439 7.19 29.27 -14.41
N GLN A 440 6.18 29.39 -15.28
CA GLN A 440 6.08 30.51 -16.21
C GLN A 440 5.93 31.85 -15.48
N LYS A 441 5.09 31.93 -14.44
CA LYS A 441 4.93 33.14 -13.62
C LYS A 441 6.27 33.55 -13.00
N VAL A 442 6.99 32.60 -12.39
CA VAL A 442 8.33 32.85 -11.81
C VAL A 442 9.35 33.31 -12.88
N LEU A 443 9.35 32.70 -14.06
CA LEU A 443 10.27 33.08 -15.15
C LEU A 443 10.02 34.49 -15.68
N ARG A 444 8.77 34.99 -15.64
CA ARG A 444 8.45 36.38 -15.99
C ARG A 444 9.03 37.36 -14.97
N GLU A 445 8.89 37.03 -13.67
CA GLU A 445 9.49 37.82 -12.58
C GLU A 445 11.02 37.83 -12.62
N LEU A 446 11.63 36.71 -13.05
CA LEU A 446 13.08 36.61 -13.26
C LEU A 446 13.56 37.26 -14.58
N HIS A 447 12.66 37.86 -15.37
CA HIS A 447 12.94 38.47 -16.66
C HIS A 447 13.64 37.50 -17.66
N GLN A 448 13.17 36.26 -17.71
CA GLN A 448 13.66 35.20 -18.62
C GLN A 448 12.61 34.86 -19.71
N PRO A 449 12.34 35.76 -20.68
CA PRO A 449 11.23 35.61 -21.63
C PRO A 449 11.37 34.40 -22.55
N GLY A 450 12.59 34.02 -22.94
CA GLY A 450 12.82 32.86 -23.80
C GLY A 450 12.44 31.53 -23.13
N LEU A 451 12.74 31.40 -21.82
CA LEU A 451 12.34 30.22 -21.05
C LEU A 451 10.84 30.24 -20.73
N ALA A 452 10.27 31.42 -20.48
CA ALA A 452 8.84 31.58 -20.26
C ALA A 452 8.00 31.20 -21.49
N ALA A 453 8.52 31.45 -22.71
CA ALA A 453 7.91 31.02 -23.97
C ALA A 453 7.89 29.49 -24.11
N ARG A 454 9.01 28.81 -23.81
CA ARG A 454 9.06 27.33 -23.82
C ARG A 454 8.08 26.70 -22.82
N SER A 455 7.93 27.31 -21.64
CA SER A 455 6.90 26.87 -20.68
C SER A 455 5.49 27.03 -21.25
N ALA A 456 5.23 28.08 -22.03
CA ALA A 456 3.94 28.30 -22.69
C ALA A 456 3.59 27.17 -23.67
N ASP A 457 4.57 26.70 -24.45
CA ASP A 457 4.38 25.59 -25.38
C ASP A 457 3.97 24.31 -24.63
N ASN A 458 4.66 23.99 -23.53
CA ASN A 458 4.31 22.85 -22.67
C ASN A 458 2.90 22.99 -22.08
N ILE A 459 2.51 24.19 -21.63
CA ILE A 459 1.17 24.47 -21.11
C ILE A 459 0.09 24.19 -22.17
N ASN A 460 0.33 24.56 -23.43
CA ASN A 460 -0.61 24.31 -24.52
C ASN A 460 -0.79 22.81 -24.79
N VAL A 461 0.32 22.06 -24.86
CA VAL A 461 0.27 20.61 -25.05
C VAL A 461 -0.47 19.92 -23.90
N LEU A 462 -0.12 20.25 -22.65
CA LEU A 462 -0.78 19.68 -21.47
C LEU A 462 -2.23 20.13 -21.34
N GLY A 463 -2.57 21.33 -21.82
CA GLY A 463 -3.93 21.82 -21.93
C GLY A 463 -4.81 20.93 -22.81
N GLN A 464 -4.29 20.45 -23.93
CA GLN A 464 -5.02 19.53 -24.82
C GLN A 464 -5.22 18.16 -24.17
N VAL A 465 -4.18 17.60 -23.54
CA VAL A 465 -4.25 16.29 -22.88
C VAL A 465 -5.18 16.31 -21.66
N SER A 466 -5.22 17.41 -20.91
CA SER A 466 -6.03 17.54 -19.68
C SER A 466 -7.51 17.76 -19.90
N THR A 467 -7.97 17.96 -21.14
CA THR A 467 -9.40 18.12 -21.45
C THR A 467 -10.25 16.92 -21.06
N HIS A 468 -9.67 15.72 -21.05
CA HIS A 468 -10.34 14.47 -20.68
C HIS A 468 -9.86 13.92 -19.32
N SER A 469 -9.23 14.77 -18.51
CA SER A 469 -8.78 14.43 -17.16
C SER A 469 -9.97 14.08 -16.28
N GLU A 470 -10.01 12.87 -15.72
CA GLU A 470 -10.92 12.56 -14.63
C GLU A 470 -10.31 13.01 -13.27
N ALA A 471 -8.98 13.06 -13.13
CA ALA A 471 -8.30 13.39 -11.88
C ALA A 471 -7.81 14.86 -11.78
N THR A 472 -8.73 15.83 -11.86
CA THR A 472 -8.36 17.26 -11.80
C THR A 472 -7.93 17.73 -10.40
N ASN A 473 -8.38 17.04 -9.34
CA ASN A 473 -8.17 17.44 -7.95
C ASN A 473 -7.27 16.46 -7.18
N TRP A 474 -6.30 15.85 -7.88
CA TRP A 474 -5.34 14.91 -7.26
C TRP A 474 -4.56 15.55 -6.11
N ILE A 475 -4.02 16.75 -6.30
CA ILE A 475 -3.23 17.45 -5.28
C ILE A 475 -4.13 18.46 -4.57
N PRO A 476 -4.36 18.31 -3.25
CA PRO A 476 -5.23 19.23 -2.51
C PRO A 476 -4.82 20.69 -2.66
N GLY A 477 -5.80 21.55 -2.94
CA GLY A 477 -5.60 23.00 -3.09
C GLY A 477 -4.74 23.42 -4.30
N LEU A 478 -4.48 22.53 -5.26
CA LEU A 478 -3.80 22.89 -6.50
C LEU A 478 -4.74 23.66 -7.45
N ASP A 479 -6.04 23.39 -7.39
CA ASP A 479 -7.11 24.11 -8.08
C ASP A 479 -7.19 25.58 -7.61
N VAL A 480 -7.19 25.81 -6.29
CA VAL A 480 -7.14 27.15 -5.68
C VAL A 480 -5.85 27.87 -6.09
N TRP A 481 -4.74 27.15 -6.14
CA TRP A 481 -3.46 27.69 -6.62
C TRP A 481 -3.52 28.07 -8.11
N GLU A 482 -4.13 27.25 -8.96
CA GLU A 482 -4.32 27.58 -10.38
C GLU A 482 -5.13 28.88 -10.54
N GLN A 483 -6.16 29.08 -9.71
CA GLN A 483 -6.92 30.33 -9.70
C GLN A 483 -6.04 31.53 -9.30
N TYR A 484 -5.20 31.38 -8.27
CA TYR A 484 -4.21 32.40 -7.89
C TYR A 484 -3.22 32.75 -9.02
N LEU A 485 -2.82 31.79 -9.85
CA LEU A 485 -1.92 32.04 -10.97
C LEU A 485 -2.58 32.82 -12.13
N LYS A 486 -3.91 32.73 -12.26
CA LYS A 486 -4.71 33.41 -13.29
C LYS A 486 -5.07 34.85 -12.93
N GLN A 487 -4.92 35.23 -11.66
CA GLN A 487 -4.95 36.61 -11.16
C GLN A 487 -3.59 37.27 -11.41
#